data_AF-A0A674C8Y9-F1
#
_entry.id   AF-A0A674C8Y9-F1
#
_cell.length_a   1.000
_cell.length_b   1.000
_cell.length_c   1.000
_cell.angle_alpha   90.00
_cell.angle_beta   90.00
_cell.angle_gamma   90.00
#
_symmetry.space_group_name_H-M   'P 1'
#
loop_
_entity.id
_entity.type
_entity.pdbx_description
1 polymer ?
#
loop_
_entity_poly.entity_id
_entity_poly.type
_entity_poly.pdbx_seq_one_letter_code
_entity_poly.pdbx_strand_id
1 'polypeptide(L)'
;MATSGAVQVKLELGHRAQVRKKPTVEGFTHDWMVFVRGPEHSNIQHFVEKVVFHLHESFPRPKRDKQAMRRGVCHLSVSPLIQTSTLANGSKLPLQRVGHRQESGRKRG
;
A
#
# COMPACT_ATOMS: atom_id res chain seq x y z
N MET A 1 26.21 0.72 34.77
CA MET A 1 26.14 1.57 33.57
C MET A 1 24.73 1.44 33.00
N ALA A 2 23.87 2.43 33.17
CA ALA A 2 22.56 2.44 32.52
C ALA A 2 22.70 3.14 31.16
N THR A 3 23.04 2.38 30.12
CA THR A 3 23.12 2.91 28.75
C THR A 3 21.71 2.90 28.17
N SER A 4 21.10 4.08 28.03
CA SER A 4 19.85 4.22 27.27
C SER A 4 20.19 4.14 25.77
N GLY A 5 19.57 3.21 25.05
CA GLY A 5 19.67 3.10 23.59
C GLY A 5 18.33 3.37 22.92
N ALA A 6 18.34 4.17 21.85
CA ALA A 6 17.17 4.42 21.01
C ALA A 6 17.41 3.85 19.60
N VAL A 7 16.47 3.05 19.11
CA VAL A 7 16.51 2.47 17.77
C VAL A 7 15.41 3.09 16.93
N GLN A 8 15.76 3.57 15.74
CA GLN A 8 14.82 4.08 14.76
C GLN A 8 14.86 3.21 13.50
N VAL A 9 13.68 2.83 13.01
CA VAL A 9 13.53 2.10 11.74
C VAL A 9 12.64 2.89 10.79
N LYS A 10 12.82 2.67 9.49
CA LYS A 10 11.99 3.26 8.44
C LYS A 10 11.38 2.14 7.60
N LEU A 11 10.10 2.27 7.31
CA LEU A 11 9.34 1.39 6.44
C LEU A 11 8.66 2.23 5.36
N GLU A 12 8.61 1.70 4.15
CA GLU A 12 7.84 2.25 3.04
C GLU A 12 6.62 1.37 2.78
N LEU A 13 5.45 2.00 2.78
CA LEU A 13 4.18 1.38 2.43
C LEU A 13 3.68 1.98 1.12
N GLY A 14 3.21 1.14 0.22
CA GLY A 14 2.77 1.63 -1.08
C GLY A 14 1.85 0.67 -1.82
N HIS A 15 1.36 1.14 -2.96
CA HIS A 15 0.52 0.36 -3.85
C HIS A 15 0.71 0.78 -5.31
N ARG A 16 0.39 -0.12 -6.23
CA ARG A 16 0.24 0.18 -7.65
C ARG A 16 -1.12 -0.36 -8.09
N ALA A 17 -1.87 0.47 -8.81
CA ALA A 17 -3.12 0.09 -9.45
C ALA A 17 -3.04 0.43 -10.94
N GLN A 18 -3.55 -0.47 -11.78
CA GLN A 18 -3.56 -0.32 -13.22
C GLN A 18 -4.94 -0.67 -13.75
N VAL A 19 -5.53 0.24 -14.52
CA VAL A 19 -6.80 0.00 -15.20
C VAL A 19 -6.61 -1.10 -16.25
N ARG A 20 -7.50 -2.08 -16.27
CA ARG A 20 -7.52 -3.14 -17.26
C ARG A 20 -8.13 -2.62 -18.56
N LYS A 21 -7.62 -3.10 -19.69
CA LYS A 21 -8.19 -2.81 -21.02
C LYS A 21 -9.60 -3.39 -21.18
N LYS A 22 -9.85 -4.55 -20.57
CA LYS A 22 -11.15 -5.21 -20.52
C LYS A 22 -11.41 -5.69 -19.10
N PRO A 23 -12.62 -5.48 -18.54
CA PRO A 23 -12.97 -6.04 -17.25
C PRO A 23 -12.84 -7.57 -17.22
N THR A 24 -12.64 -8.16 -16.04
CA THR A 24 -12.75 -9.62 -15.87
C THR A 24 -14.19 -10.09 -16.14
N VAL A 25 -14.39 -11.40 -16.27
CA VAL A 25 -15.74 -12.00 -16.37
C VAL A 25 -16.61 -11.61 -15.16
N GLU A 26 -15.97 -11.45 -14.00
CA GLU A 26 -16.61 -11.01 -12.75
C GLU A 26 -16.78 -9.47 -12.65
N GLY A 27 -16.36 -8.72 -13.67
CA GLY A 27 -16.56 -7.27 -13.76
C GLY A 27 -15.43 -6.40 -13.17
N PHE A 28 -14.28 -6.96 -12.81
CA PHE A 28 -13.20 -6.19 -12.21
C PHE A 28 -12.43 -5.34 -13.22
N THR A 29 -12.22 -4.07 -12.88
CA THR A 29 -11.71 -3.06 -13.80
C THR A 29 -10.24 -2.70 -13.57
N HIS A 30 -9.66 -3.06 -12.42
CA HIS A 30 -8.28 -2.70 -12.06
C HIS A 30 -7.51 -3.92 -11.56
N ASP A 31 -6.24 -4.02 -11.95
CA ASP A 31 -5.27 -4.89 -11.31
C ASP A 31 -4.48 -4.05 -10.30
N TRP A 32 -4.33 -4.54 -9.07
CA TRP A 32 -3.65 -3.79 -8.03
C TRP A 32 -2.76 -4.68 -7.15
N MET A 33 -1.77 -4.04 -6.55
CA MET A 33 -0.80 -4.66 -5.65
C MET A 33 -0.48 -3.68 -4.54
N VAL A 34 -0.37 -4.18 -3.31
CA VAL A 34 0.10 -3.43 -2.14
C VAL A 34 1.41 -4.04 -1.63
N PHE A 35 2.27 -3.23 -1.02
CA PHE A 35 3.54 -3.70 -0.47
C PHE A 35 3.98 -2.97 0.80
N VAL A 36 4.83 -3.65 1.57
CA VAL A 36 5.62 -3.11 2.68
C VAL A 36 7.09 -3.45 2.43
N ARG A 37 7.99 -2.48 2.55
CA ARG A 37 9.41 -2.64 2.24
C ARG A 37 10.32 -1.72 3.06
N GLY A 38 11.62 -2.00 3.06
CA GLY A 38 12.62 -1.05 3.56
C GLY A 38 12.97 0.03 2.52
N PRO A 39 13.46 1.20 2.96
CA PRO A 39 13.95 2.24 2.05
C PRO A 39 15.14 1.73 1.24
N GLU A 40 15.27 2.17 -0.01
CA GLU A 40 16.39 1.80 -0.89
C GLU A 40 16.61 0.28 -1.02
N HIS A 41 15.54 -0.52 -0.90
CA HIS A 41 15.58 -1.99 -0.89
C HIS A 41 16.31 -2.60 0.33
N SER A 42 16.40 -1.87 1.43
CA SER A 42 16.92 -2.37 2.71
C SER A 42 16.15 -3.61 3.18
N ASN A 43 16.88 -4.58 3.74
CA ASN A 43 16.29 -5.83 4.21
C ASN A 43 15.62 -5.67 5.58
N ILE A 44 14.29 -5.67 5.62
CA ILE A 44 13.52 -5.51 6.87
C ILE A 44 13.19 -6.84 7.57
N GLN A 45 13.57 -7.97 6.97
CA GLN A 45 13.38 -9.31 7.58
C GLN A 45 14.06 -9.47 8.94
N HIS A 46 15.12 -8.70 9.21
CA HIS A 46 15.86 -8.81 10.46
C HIS A 46 15.02 -8.41 11.68
N PHE A 47 13.98 -7.60 11.48
CA PHE A 47 13.12 -7.08 12.56
C PHE A 47 11.62 -7.16 12.26
N VAL A 48 11.23 -7.66 11.09
CA VAL A 48 9.82 -7.87 10.71
C VAL A 48 9.58 -9.37 10.55
N GLU A 49 8.87 -9.96 11.51
CA GLU A 49 8.51 -11.39 11.51
C GLU A 49 7.45 -11.72 10.43
N LYS A 50 6.41 -10.88 10.34
CA LYS A 50 5.31 -11.07 9.38
C LYS A 50 4.64 -9.77 9.02
N VAL A 51 4.02 -9.75 7.84
CA VAL A 51 3.11 -8.68 7.41
C VAL A 51 1.72 -9.26 7.21
N VAL A 52 0.73 -8.62 7.85
CA VAL A 52 -0.68 -8.98 7.75
C VAL A 52 -1.42 -7.88 7.00
N PHE A 53 -2.04 -8.22 5.88
CA PHE A 53 -2.90 -7.31 5.13
C PHE A 53 -4.36 -7.62 5.47
N HIS A 54 -5.08 -6.62 5.97
CA HIS A 54 -6.52 -6.69 6.19
C HIS A 54 -7.22 -6.07 4.99
N LEU A 55 -7.78 -6.93 4.13
CA LEU A 55 -8.57 -6.53 2.97
C LEU A 55 -10.05 -6.36 3.36
N HIS A 56 -10.82 -5.67 2.53
CA HIS A 56 -12.27 -5.57 2.70
C HIS A 56 -12.95 -6.96 2.60
N GLU A 57 -14.06 -7.15 3.30
CA GLU A 57 -14.67 -8.47 3.53
C GLU A 57 -15.19 -9.17 2.26
N SER A 58 -15.51 -8.42 1.20
CA SER A 58 -15.87 -9.04 -0.08
C SER A 58 -14.69 -9.71 -0.81
N PHE A 59 -13.45 -9.57 -0.31
CA PHE A 59 -12.34 -10.38 -0.77
C PHE A 59 -12.38 -11.74 -0.07
N PRO A 60 -12.29 -12.85 -0.83
CA PRO A 60 -12.16 -14.15 -0.18
C PRO A 60 -10.85 -14.18 0.62
N ARG A 61 -10.97 -14.62 1.87
CA ARG A 61 -9.89 -14.59 2.87
C ARG A 61 -9.34 -13.17 3.03
N PRO A 62 -10.10 -12.26 3.66
CA PRO A 62 -9.74 -10.85 3.73
C PRO A 62 -8.44 -10.62 4.53
N LYS A 63 -8.14 -11.47 5.51
CA LYS A 63 -6.85 -11.47 6.21
C LYS A 63 -5.81 -12.27 5.42
N ARG A 64 -4.75 -11.60 4.96
CA ARG A 64 -3.65 -12.20 4.19
C ARG A 64 -2.33 -12.07 4.96
N ASP A 65 -1.79 -13.20 5.41
CA ASP A 65 -0.53 -13.25 6.13
C ASP A 65 0.62 -13.60 5.17
N LYS A 66 1.67 -12.78 5.12
CA LYS A 66 2.90 -13.03 4.36
C LYS A 66 4.07 -13.22 5.32
N GLN A 67 4.51 -14.47 5.45
CA GLN A 67 5.71 -14.85 6.22
C GLN A 67 6.99 -14.83 5.35
N ALA A 68 6.86 -15.08 4.04
CA ALA A 68 8.01 -15.08 3.14
C ALA A 68 8.25 -13.68 2.55
N MET A 69 9.27 -13.00 3.06
CA MET A 69 9.71 -11.71 2.58
C MET A 69 10.88 -11.92 1.61
N ARG A 70 10.62 -12.06 0.32
CA ARG A 70 11.71 -12.24 -0.65
C ARG A 70 12.45 -10.91 -0.81
N ARG A 71 13.75 -10.89 -0.50
CA ARG A 71 14.65 -9.74 -0.66
C ARG A 71 14.21 -8.47 0.11
N GLY A 72 13.66 -8.62 1.32
CA GLY A 72 13.29 -7.46 2.16
C GLY A 72 12.03 -6.73 1.71
N VAL A 73 11.24 -7.33 0.82
CA VAL A 73 9.99 -6.76 0.31
C VAL A 73 8.84 -7.76 0.46
N CYS A 74 7.74 -7.32 1.05
CA CYS A 74 6.50 -8.09 1.14
C CYS A 74 5.52 -7.54 0.11
N HIS A 75 5.36 -8.26 -1.00
CA HIS A 75 4.32 -7.98 -1.98
C HIS A 75 3.09 -8.82 -1.68
N LEU A 76 1.93 -8.17 -1.67
CA LEU A 76 0.66 -8.84 -1.84
C LEU A 76 0.05 -8.37 -3.17
N SER A 77 0.23 -9.20 -4.20
CA SER A 77 -0.61 -9.14 -5.38
C SER A 77 -1.94 -9.78 -5.03
N VAL A 78 -3.01 -9.02 -5.20
CA VAL A 78 -4.36 -9.52 -4.94
C VAL A 78 -5.01 -9.63 -6.29
N SER A 79 -5.30 -10.85 -6.71
CA SER A 79 -6.18 -11.05 -7.87
C SER A 79 -7.47 -10.27 -7.60
N PRO A 80 -7.88 -9.42 -8.54
CA PRO A 80 -8.88 -8.41 -8.27
C PRO A 80 -10.19 -9.12 -7.98
N LEU A 81 -10.77 -8.85 -6.82
CA LEU A 81 -12.03 -9.42 -6.36
C LEU A 81 -12.92 -8.40 -5.63
N ILE A 82 -12.57 -7.11 -5.64
CA ILE A 82 -13.51 -6.04 -5.27
C ILE A 82 -13.22 -4.78 -6.08
N GLN A 83 -14.22 -4.35 -6.84
CA GLN A 83 -14.67 -2.96 -6.89
C GLN A 83 -16.18 -2.99 -7.12
N THR A 84 -16.97 -2.78 -6.07
CA THR A 84 -18.35 -2.31 -6.21
C THR A 84 -18.55 -1.10 -5.32
N SER A 85 -18.38 0.08 -5.93
CA SER A 85 -19.32 1.19 -5.77
C SER A 85 -19.09 2.18 -6.91
N THR A 86 -19.97 2.09 -7.91
CA THR A 86 -20.58 3.20 -8.64
C THR A 86 -19.68 4.34 -9.13
N LEU A 87 -19.57 4.49 -10.44
CA LEU A 87 -19.90 5.73 -11.14
C LEU A 87 -20.32 5.38 -12.57
N ALA A 88 -21.56 4.89 -12.68
CA ALA A 88 -22.37 5.11 -13.87
C ALA A 88 -22.83 6.58 -13.84
N ASN A 89 -21.92 7.50 -14.14
CA ASN A 89 -22.20 8.78 -14.80
C ASN A 89 -20.87 9.49 -15.04
N GLY A 90 -20.73 10.08 -16.23
CA GLY A 90 -19.52 10.73 -16.69
C GLY A 90 -19.15 11.98 -15.90
N SER A 91 -18.57 11.82 -14.71
CA SER A 91 -17.79 12.84 -14.03
C SER A 91 -16.53 12.23 -13.44
N LYS A 92 -15.39 12.58 -14.03
CA LYS A 92 -14.04 12.39 -13.48
C LYS A 92 -14.02 12.97 -12.06
N LEU A 93 -13.85 12.13 -11.04
CA LEU A 93 -13.38 12.61 -9.75
C LEU A 93 -11.84 12.54 -9.73
N PRO A 94 -11.15 13.62 -9.33
CA PRO A 94 -9.72 13.68 -9.38
C PRO A 94 -9.12 12.77 -8.31
N LEU A 95 -8.09 12.04 -8.72
CA LEU A 95 -7.11 11.39 -7.85
C LEU A 95 -6.80 12.33 -6.69
N GLN A 96 -7.25 12.02 -5.47
CA GLN A 96 -6.87 12.80 -4.29
C GLN A 96 -5.36 12.70 -4.13
N ARG A 97 -4.69 13.76 -4.54
CA ARG A 97 -3.30 14.05 -4.29
C ARG A 97 -3.18 14.28 -2.77
N VAL A 98 -2.85 13.23 -2.01
CA VAL A 98 -2.38 13.38 -0.64
C VAL A 98 -0.97 13.97 -0.72
N GLY A 99 -0.93 15.28 -0.98
CA GLY A 99 0.26 16.10 -0.82
C GLY A 99 0.19 16.77 0.54
N HIS A 100 1.01 16.33 1.49
CA HIS A 100 1.35 17.13 2.65
C HIS A 100 1.98 18.43 2.15
N ARG A 101 1.20 19.52 2.12
CA ARG A 101 1.71 20.88 1.90
C ARG A 101 2.32 21.35 3.21
N GLN A 102 3.65 21.24 3.31
CA GLN A 102 4.43 21.90 4.34
C GLN A 102 4.55 23.38 3.94
N GLU A 103 3.75 24.25 4.55
CA GLU A 103 3.81 25.68 4.30
C GLU A 103 4.87 26.31 5.21
N SER A 104 6.10 26.40 4.70
CA SER A 104 7.18 27.20 5.29
C SER A 104 6.87 28.69 5.10
N GLY A 105 6.25 29.32 6.10
CA GLY A 105 6.06 30.76 6.16
C GLY A 105 7.39 31.51 6.25
N ARG A 106 7.83 32.08 5.12
CA ARG A 106 8.91 33.09 5.07
C ARG A 106 8.29 34.46 5.38
N LYS A 107 8.35 34.91 6.63
CA LYS A 107 8.09 36.32 6.98
C LYS A 107 9.14 37.19 6.29
N ARG A 108 8.72 38.11 5.44
CA ARG A 108 9.50 39.31 5.12
C ARG A 108 8.93 40.45 5.95
N GLY A 109 9.81 41.17 6.63
CA GLY A 109 9.55 42.53 7.11
C GLY A 109 9.69 43.53 5.98
#